data_AF-X0WMB6-F1
#
_entry.id   AF-X0WMB6-F1
#
_cell.length_a   1.000
_cell.length_b   1.000
_cell.length_c   1.000
_cell.angle_alpha   90.00
_cell.angle_beta   90.00
_cell.angle_gamma   90.00
#
_symmetry.space_group_name_H-M   'P 1'
#
loop_
_entity.id
_entity.type
_entity.pdbx_description
1 polymer ?
#
loop_
_entity_poly.entity_id
_entity_poly.type
_entity_poly.pdbx_seq_one_letter_code
_entity_poly.pdbx_strand_id
1 'polypeptide(L)'
;NNILLTPKRSYLFDPEYGSDLYKMVFEPADAQTAETIKNEVTGSIIRYDDRAIIQDVAVAFFNQGKGFSITIQVDYQGESAELNIGIDETIYFKFFEVPVSD
;
A
#
# COMPACT_ATOMS: atom_id res chain seq x y z
N ASN A 1 7.28 -10.77 -2.38
CA ASN A 1 7.45 -9.58 -1.52
C ASN A 1 6.57 -8.49 -2.10
N ASN A 2 5.69 -7.86 -1.32
CA ASN A 2 4.74 -6.88 -1.85
C ASN A 2 5.31 -5.46 -1.64
N ILE A 3 5.55 -4.73 -2.74
CA ILE A 3 6.14 -3.39 -2.68
C ILE A 3 5.28 -2.43 -1.84
N LEU A 4 3.96 -2.58 -1.87
CA LEU A 4 3.03 -1.72 -1.15
C LEU A 4 3.09 -1.96 0.37
N LEU A 5 3.57 -3.12 0.82
CA LEU A 5 3.80 -3.43 2.23
C LEU A 5 5.25 -3.19 2.68
N THR A 6 6.10 -2.70 1.78
CA THR A 6 7.49 -2.35 2.11
C THR A 6 7.56 -0.87 2.45
N PRO A 7 7.98 -0.44 3.64
CA PRO A 7 8.10 0.98 3.97
C PRO A 7 9.12 1.67 3.07
N LYS A 8 8.77 2.85 2.53
CA LYS A 8 9.77 3.70 1.87
C LYS A 8 10.96 3.95 2.79
N ARG A 9 12.15 4.06 2.21
CA ARG A 9 13.46 4.25 2.89
C ARG A 9 13.95 3.05 3.69
N SER A 10 13.27 1.91 3.65
CA SER A 10 13.80 0.67 4.25
C SER A 10 14.88 0.01 3.40
N TYR A 11 14.90 0.30 2.09
CA TYR A 11 15.87 -0.25 1.16
C TYR A 11 17.07 0.70 1.00
N LEU A 12 18.26 0.26 1.41
CA LEU A 12 19.45 1.12 1.53
C LEU A 12 19.88 1.78 0.22
N PHE A 13 19.77 1.06 -0.89
CA PHE A 13 20.27 1.50 -2.20
C PHE A 13 19.20 2.16 -3.08
N ASP A 14 17.95 2.14 -2.64
CA ASP A 14 16.83 2.84 -3.29
C ASP A 14 15.84 3.30 -2.21
N PRO A 15 16.04 4.51 -1.64
CA PRO A 15 15.18 5.04 -0.58
C PRO A 15 13.73 5.23 -1.00
N GLU A 16 13.45 5.24 -2.30
CA GLU A 16 12.12 5.45 -2.86
C GLU A 16 11.36 4.13 -3.04
N TYR A 17 12.04 2.99 -2.89
CA TYR A 17 11.44 1.67 -2.98
C TYR A 17 10.47 1.44 -1.83
N GLY A 18 9.24 1.05 -2.18
CA GLY A 18 8.18 0.76 -1.22
C GLY A 18 6.99 1.72 -1.32
N SER A 19 6.25 1.83 -0.22
CA SER A 19 5.16 2.79 -0.03
C SER A 19 5.15 3.40 1.37
N ASP A 20 4.49 4.54 1.50
CA ASP A 20 4.17 5.22 2.75
C ASP A 20 2.72 4.93 3.22
N LEU A 21 2.06 3.91 2.64
CA LEU A 21 0.66 3.57 2.95
C LEU A 21 0.41 3.28 4.43
N TYR A 22 1.38 2.69 5.12
CA TYR A 22 1.28 2.42 6.57
C TYR A 22 1.04 3.71 7.37
N LYS A 23 1.54 4.87 6.92
CA LYS A 23 1.35 6.16 7.61
C LYS A 23 -0.12 6.62 7.57
N MET A 24 -0.90 6.11 6.61
CA MET A 24 -2.29 6.53 6.38
C MET A 24 -3.30 5.74 7.24
N VAL A 25 -2.85 4.74 8.00
CA VAL A 25 -3.73 3.86 8.81
C VAL A 25 -4.60 4.64 9.80
N PHE A 26 -4.08 5.75 10.33
CA PHE A 26 -4.75 6.56 11.35
C PHE A 26 -5.37 7.85 10.80
N GLU A 27 -5.25 8.10 9.49
CA GLU A 27 -5.87 9.25 8.85
C GLU A 27 -7.41 9.12 8.85
N PRO A 28 -8.15 10.24 8.72
CA PRO A 28 -9.60 10.21 8.60
C PRO A 28 -10.07 9.36 7.42
N ALA A 29 -11.12 8.55 7.63
CA ALA A 29 -11.73 7.74 6.59
C ALA A 29 -12.63 8.59 5.67
N ASP A 30 -12.00 9.42 4.84
CA ASP A 30 -12.67 10.33 3.92
C ASP A 30 -12.15 10.24 2.48
N ALA A 31 -12.79 10.97 1.57
CA ALA A 31 -12.45 10.96 0.16
C ALA A 31 -11.03 11.51 -0.11
N GLN A 32 -10.55 12.44 0.71
CA GLN A 32 -9.22 13.03 0.53
C GLN A 32 -8.13 12.01 0.89
N THR A 33 -8.31 11.28 1.99
CA THR A 33 -7.42 10.18 2.38
C THR A 33 -7.46 9.06 1.34
N ALA A 34 -8.65 8.69 0.86
CA ALA A 34 -8.78 7.66 -0.18
C ALA A 34 -8.02 8.04 -1.46
N GLU A 35 -8.13 9.29 -1.89
CA GLU A 35 -7.40 9.80 -3.06
C GLU A 35 -5.89 9.80 -2.83
N THR A 36 -5.45 10.15 -1.62
CA THR A 36 -4.02 10.10 -1.24
C THR A 36 -3.49 8.66 -1.30
N ILE A 37 -4.26 7.69 -0.79
CA ILE A 37 -3.94 6.25 -0.86
C ILE A 37 -3.84 5.80 -2.32
N LYS A 38 -4.81 6.16 -3.18
CA LYS A 38 -4.80 5.80 -4.60
C LYS A 38 -3.57 6.33 -5.33
N ASN A 39 -3.19 7.58 -5.06
CA ASN A 39 -2.02 8.20 -5.67
C ASN A 39 -0.72 7.52 -5.22
N GLU A 40 -0.60 7.15 -3.94
CA GLU A 40 0.55 6.41 -3.44
C GLU A 40 0.65 5.00 -4.06
N VAL A 41 -0.46 4.26 -4.14
CA VAL A 41 -0.52 2.94 -4.80
C VAL A 41 -0.09 3.04 -6.25
N THR A 42 -0.69 3.97 -6.99
CA THR A 42 -0.43 4.18 -8.42
C THR A 42 1.02 4.57 -8.66
N GLY A 43 1.55 5.50 -7.86
CA GLY A 43 2.94 5.94 -7.95
C GLY A 43 3.94 4.83 -7.64
N SER A 44 3.68 4.02 -6.60
CA SER A 44 4.56 2.90 -6.24
C SER A 44 4.53 1.78 -7.28
N ILE A 45 3.36 1.43 -7.84
CA ILE A 45 3.26 0.37 -8.86
C ILE A 45 3.92 0.83 -10.17
N ILE A 46 3.55 2.00 -10.71
CA ILE A 46 4.09 2.50 -11.98
C ILE A 46 5.63 2.63 -11.93
N ARG A 47 6.17 3.01 -10.77
CA ARG A 47 7.62 3.18 -10.60
C ARG A 47 8.40 1.86 -10.62
N TYR A 48 7.80 0.75 -10.21
CA TYR A 48 8.52 -0.48 -9.91
C TYR A 48 7.98 -1.75 -10.59
N ASP A 49 6.82 -1.68 -11.25
CA ASP A 49 6.26 -2.72 -12.11
C ASP A 49 5.80 -2.11 -13.43
N ASP A 50 6.75 -1.88 -14.34
CA ASP A 50 6.55 -1.27 -15.66
C ASP A 50 5.69 -2.11 -16.62
N ARG A 51 5.43 -3.38 -16.27
CA ARG A 51 4.60 -4.30 -17.04
C ARG A 51 3.13 -4.25 -16.66
N ALA A 52 2.80 -3.67 -15.51
CA ALA A 52 1.42 -3.61 -15.01
C ALA A 52 0.70 -2.37 -15.56
N ILE A 53 -0.43 -2.58 -16.24
CA ILE A 53 -1.34 -1.49 -16.60
C ILE A 53 -2.45 -1.45 -15.55
N ILE A 54 -2.45 -0.42 -14.71
CA ILE A 54 -3.49 -0.23 -13.70
C ILE A 54 -4.80 0.19 -14.39
N GLN A 55 -5.83 -0.63 -14.22
CA GLN A 55 -7.18 -0.38 -14.74
C GLN A 55 -8.04 0.38 -13.73
N ASP A 56 -7.99 -0.05 -12.46
CA ASP A 56 -8.71 0.59 -11.36
C ASP A 56 -7.98 0.39 -10.02
N VAL A 57 -8.18 1.37 -9.13
CA VAL A 57 -7.76 1.29 -7.73
C VAL A 57 -8.94 1.71 -6.86
N ALA A 58 -9.50 0.75 -6.14
CA ALA A 58 -10.56 0.97 -5.16
C ALA A 58 -9.98 0.92 -3.75
N VAL A 59 -10.45 1.84 -2.90
CA VAL A 59 -10.06 1.92 -1.48
C VAL A 59 -11.33 1.83 -0.64
N ALA A 60 -11.33 0.94 0.34
CA ALA A 60 -12.42 0.80 1.30
C ALA A 60 -11.85 0.86 2.73
N PHE A 61 -12.36 1.78 3.54
CA PHE A 61 -11.98 1.87 4.95
C PHE A 61 -12.71 0.81 5.78
N PHE A 62 -12.07 0.33 6.83
CA PHE A 62 -12.69 -0.67 7.71
C PHE A 62 -13.77 -0.04 8.59
N ASN A 63 -14.91 -0.71 8.70
CA ASN A 63 -16.01 -0.28 9.56
C ASN A 63 -15.71 -0.45 11.06
N GLN A 64 -14.76 -1.31 11.39
CA GLN A 64 -14.30 -1.58 12.75
C GLN A 64 -12.76 -1.57 12.77
N GLY A 65 -12.17 -0.83 13.71
CA GLY A 65 -10.71 -0.66 13.80
C GLY A 65 -10.16 0.43 12.88
N LYS A 66 -8.83 0.56 12.85
CA LYS A 66 -8.11 1.47 11.96
C LYS A 66 -7.48 0.72 10.78
N GLY A 67 -7.63 1.28 9.59
CA GLY A 67 -7.09 0.69 8.38
C GLY A 67 -8.04 0.76 7.19
N PHE A 68 -7.56 0.16 6.10
CA PHE A 68 -8.23 0.15 4.82
C PHE A 68 -7.80 -1.06 3.99
N SER A 69 -8.66 -1.48 3.08
CA SER A 69 -8.32 -2.40 2.00
C SER A 69 -8.20 -1.66 0.68
N ILE A 70 -7.25 -2.10 -0.14
CA ILE A 70 -7.03 -1.64 -1.50
C ILE A 70 -7.30 -2.83 -2.42
N THR A 71 -8.16 -2.63 -3.41
CA THR A 71 -8.37 -3.56 -4.52
C THR A 71 -7.80 -2.90 -5.78
N ILE A 72 -6.87 -3.58 -6.43
CA ILE A 72 -6.16 -3.08 -7.61
C ILE A 72 -6.46 -4.03 -8.75
N GLN A 73 -7.06 -3.49 -9.80
CA GLN A 73 -7.23 -4.22 -11.06
C GLN A 73 -6.09 -3.85 -11.98
N VAL A 74 -5.30 -4.85 -12.39
CA VAL A 74 -4.16 -4.67 -13.29
C VAL A 74 -4.31 -5.58 -14.49
N ASP A 75 -3.82 -5.11 -15.63
CA ASP A 75 -3.65 -5.90 -16.83
C ASP A 75 -2.17 -6.13 -17.10
N TYR A 76 -1.79 -7.39 -17.27
CA TYR A 76 -0.46 -7.81 -17.68
C TYR A 76 -0.55 -8.38 -19.10
N GLN A 77 -0.30 -7.54 -20.11
CA GLN A 77 -0.25 -7.95 -21.52
C GLN A 77 -1.53 -8.68 -22.00
N GLY A 78 -2.70 -8.23 -21.52
CA GLY A 78 -4.00 -8.82 -21.85
C GLY A 78 -4.52 -9.85 -20.83
N GLU A 79 -3.73 -10.18 -19.80
CA GLU A 79 -4.19 -10.97 -18.66
C GLU A 79 -4.58 -10.06 -17.50
N SER A 80 -5.88 -10.01 -17.19
CA SER A 80 -6.39 -9.26 -16.04
C SER A 80 -6.13 -10.01 -14.74
N ALA A 81 -5.58 -9.31 -13.76
CA ALA A 81 -5.38 -9.78 -12.39
C ALA A 81 -5.94 -8.79 -11.39
N GLU A 82 -6.37 -9.31 -10.23
CA GLU A 82 -6.84 -8.51 -9.11
C GLU A 82 -5.94 -8.73 -7.90
N LEU A 83 -5.45 -7.63 -7.33
CA LEU A 83 -4.63 -7.64 -6.12
C LEU A 83 -5.41 -6.98 -4.99
N ASN A 84 -5.60 -7.71 -3.89
CA ASN A 84 -6.27 -7.25 -2.70
C ASN A 84 -5.28 -7.14 -1.54
N ILE A 85 -5.19 -5.96 -0.92
CA ILE A 85 -4.25 -5.67 0.17
C ILE A 85 -5.02 -5.01 1.31
N GLY A 86 -4.97 -5.61 2.50
CA GLY A 86 -5.43 -4.97 3.73
C GLY A 86 -4.25 -4.36 4.49
N ILE A 87 -4.41 -3.13 4.96
CA ILE A 87 -3.44 -2.45 5.82
C ILE A 87 -4.17 -1.96 7.06
N ASP A 88 -3.71 -2.40 8.22
CA ASP A 88 -4.29 -2.08 9.52
C ASP A 88 -3.23 -1.68 10.55
N GLU A 89 -3.70 -1.40 11.75
CA GLU A 89 -2.91 -1.14 12.94
C GLU A 89 -1.89 -2.26 13.25
N THR A 90 -2.21 -3.53 12.99
CA THR A 90 -1.26 -4.64 13.18
C THR A 90 -0.07 -4.51 12.23
N ILE A 91 -0.32 -4.19 10.96
CA ILE A 91 0.75 -3.96 9.98
C ILE A 91 1.55 -2.72 10.36
N TYR A 92 0.90 -1.64 10.81
CA TYR A 92 1.58 -0.45 11.29
C TYR A 92 2.55 -0.78 12.44
N PHE A 93 2.09 -1.46 13.49
CA PHE A 93 2.89 -1.73 14.68
C PHE A 93 4.06 -2.68 14.42
N LYS A 94 3.94 -3.63 13.48
CA LYS A 94 5.05 -4.49 13.06
C LYS A 94 6.30 -3.72 12.61
N PHE A 95 6.16 -2.49 12.13
CA PHE A 95 7.31 -1.66 11.75
C PHE A 95 7.99 -0.97 12.93
N PHE A 96 7.32 -0.90 14.09
CA PHE A 96 7.83 -0.24 15.29
C PHE A 96 8.15 -1.23 16.42
N GLU A 97 7.88 -2.52 16.24
CA GLU A 97 8.39 -3.57 17.11
C GLU A 97 9.92 -3.61 16.99
N VAL A 98 10.59 -2.95 17.94
CA VAL A 98 12.01 -3.17 18.18
C VAL A 98 12.14 -4.61 18.66
N PRO A 99 12.92 -5.48 18.01
CA PRO A 99 13.19 -6.79 18.58
C PRO A 99 13.87 -6.56 19.93
N VAL A 100 13.18 -6.92 21.01
CA VAL A 100 13.79 -6.99 22.33
C VAL A 100 14.82 -8.10 22.22
N SER A 101 16.10 -7.73 22.19
CA SER A 101 17.19 -8.70 22.30
C SER A 101 17.15 -9.27 23.72
N ASP A 102 16.84 -10.56 23.84
CA ASP A 102 17.10 -11.35 25.05
C ASP A 102 18.59 -11.37 25.40
#